data_AF-A0A3R6B4H3-F1
#
_entry.id   AF-A0A3R6B4H3-F1
#
_cell.length_a   1.000
_cell.length_b   1.000
_cell.length_c   1.000
_cell.angle_alpha   90.00
_cell.angle_beta   90.00
_cell.angle_gamma   90.00
#
_symmetry.space_group_name_H-M   'P 1'
#
loop_
_entity.id
_entity.type
_entity.pdbx_description
1 polymer ?
#
loop_
_entity_poly.entity_id
_entity_poly.type
_entity_poly.pdbx_seq_one_letter_code
_entity_poly.pdbx_strand_id
1 'polypeptide(L)'
;MALKKIFALGIGHNTPVCIDLALACDYVIEGLYHFDDSRTGEQDHGFKILGSFDDLWKKETLEGMSFLLTMGDSQKRAELAHKIISMNGKVPTLIHPTAVISHFARISSVGVYIYPFSYVQADSVIGENTTLLSHVNISHNTKIGKNCFFAGGAILGAYAEVQDFTFVGQGALVVSSKVKNIGKSSIIGARSLVTHDVPSHVIVAGSPARIIRDNYPTFKKNNMKILVLAGGSDQIALIKELKKRGHETILVDYFQNPPAKNYASKHIVASTLDVDRVKSIAIEENVDLVCTACTDQALLTMAKVSEDLGLPCYISYKTALNVTNKSYMKNVMMQHDIPTAKFKILDKIDLSAVSDFTFPVVVKPVDCNSSKGVKRVDSIEEFPKYLKEAIEYSRTKTAIVEEFKIGDEISADFYIENGIAKYLSATNSFKIPNRNSFTILGSSYPVIDDIQKEKLIKIAGDIAMAFNLDNCPLLIQLIIKGNEMNVIEFSARMGGGSKYKLIEVLSGVDIMSKYVDRILGSYPVITPAKQVNYCKMIYSYCYPGILDHIEGLEELKQNKIIDEYFVYKTKGMEISKSETSGDRSLGYLVTATTKEELKHKIALADKSIQVLDICGNDIMIHNLV
;
A
#
# COMPACT_ATOMS: atom_id res chain seq x y z
N MET A 1 21.59 40.69 25.43
CA MET A 1 21.07 39.31 25.25
C MET A 1 22.20 38.45 24.71
N ALA A 2 22.32 37.19 25.15
CA ALA A 2 23.26 36.25 24.52
C ALA A 2 22.83 36.00 23.07
N LEU A 3 23.75 36.10 22.13
CA LEU A 3 23.49 35.83 20.71
C LEU A 3 23.10 34.36 20.52
N LYS A 4 22.08 34.09 19.70
CA LYS A 4 21.61 32.73 19.44
C LYS A 4 22.58 32.05 18.47
N LYS A 5 23.08 30.88 18.82
CA LYS A 5 24.04 30.12 17.99
C LYS A 5 23.30 29.13 17.08
N ILE A 6 23.77 28.97 15.84
CA ILE A 6 23.23 28.00 14.88
C ILE A 6 24.34 27.43 13.99
N PHE A 7 24.21 26.17 13.60
CA PHE A 7 25.08 25.51 12.62
C PHE A 7 24.34 25.35 11.30
N ALA A 8 24.99 25.57 10.17
CA ALA A 8 24.36 25.29 8.88
C ALA A 8 24.66 23.85 8.43
N LEU A 9 23.61 23.11 8.07
CA LEU A 9 23.71 21.76 7.51
C LEU A 9 23.43 21.81 6.01
N GLY A 10 24.41 21.33 5.24
CA GLY A 10 24.40 21.36 3.79
C GLY A 10 25.16 22.56 3.25
N ILE A 11 25.97 22.32 2.23
CA ILE A 11 26.74 23.36 1.55
C ILE A 11 26.44 23.28 0.07
N GLY A 12 25.92 24.38 -0.46
CA GLY A 12 25.60 24.54 -1.87
C GLY A 12 25.21 25.98 -2.16
N HIS A 13 24.71 26.23 -3.37
CA HIS A 13 24.41 27.60 -3.82
C HIS A 13 23.36 28.34 -2.97
N ASN A 14 22.47 27.63 -2.27
CA ASN A 14 21.47 28.23 -1.38
C ASN A 14 21.97 28.48 0.06
N THR A 15 23.11 27.92 0.45
CA THR A 15 23.69 28.10 1.79
C THR A 15 23.86 29.57 2.18
N PRO A 16 24.48 30.45 1.37
CA PRO A 16 24.59 31.86 1.71
C PRO A 16 23.23 32.54 1.88
N VAL A 17 22.23 32.17 1.07
CA VAL A 17 20.87 32.72 1.16
C VAL A 17 20.19 32.34 2.48
N CYS A 18 20.41 31.13 2.98
CA CYS A 18 19.91 30.71 4.29
C CYS A 18 20.69 31.38 5.44
N ILE A 19 21.99 31.58 5.28
CA ILE A 19 22.83 32.28 6.25
C ILE A 19 22.38 33.73 6.41
N ASP A 20 22.10 34.44 5.31
CA ASP A 20 21.58 35.81 5.36
C ASP A 20 20.29 35.91 6.19
N LEU A 21 19.38 34.94 6.02
CA LEU A 21 18.15 34.88 6.82
C LEU A 21 18.45 34.67 8.31
N ALA A 22 19.37 33.76 8.64
CA ALA A 22 19.74 33.50 10.04
C ALA A 22 20.41 34.73 10.68
N LEU A 23 21.32 35.40 9.97
CA LEU A 23 21.97 36.63 10.43
C LEU A 23 20.95 37.76 10.65
N ALA A 24 19.99 37.93 9.74
CA ALA A 24 18.91 38.89 9.90
C ALA A 24 17.96 38.57 11.08
N CYS A 25 17.96 37.33 11.57
CA CYS A 25 17.22 36.88 12.75
C CYS A 25 18.08 36.91 14.04
N ASP A 26 19.20 37.65 14.03
CA ASP A 26 20.15 37.79 15.14
C ASP A 26 20.83 36.48 15.58
N TYR A 27 20.98 35.51 14.66
CA TYR A 27 21.79 34.32 14.91
C TYR A 27 23.26 34.53 14.54
N VAL A 28 24.14 33.80 15.23
CA VAL A 28 25.56 33.66 14.90
C VAL A 28 25.77 32.26 14.32
N ILE A 29 26.39 32.20 13.14
CA ILE A 29 26.76 30.93 12.51
C ILE A 29 28.05 30.42 13.15
N GLU A 30 27.97 29.30 13.87
CA GLU A 30 29.13 28.69 14.55
C GLU A 30 29.99 27.85 13.61
N GLY A 31 29.41 27.37 12.52
CA GLY A 31 30.10 26.59 11.50
C GLY A 31 29.14 25.83 10.62
N LEU A 32 29.71 25.16 9.61
CA LEU A 32 28.98 24.43 8.58
C LEU A 32 29.27 22.93 8.69
N TYR A 33 28.32 22.10 8.28
CA TYR A 33 28.55 20.68 8.04
C TYR A 33 28.22 20.32 6.60
N HIS A 34 29.14 19.61 5.96
CA HIS A 34 28.97 19.08 4.61
C HIS A 34 28.31 17.69 4.65
N PHE A 35 27.80 17.21 3.51
CA PHE A 35 27.14 15.90 3.50
C PHE A 35 28.13 14.73 3.66
N ASP A 36 29.39 14.95 3.28
CA ASP A 36 30.52 14.03 3.43
C ASP A 36 31.76 14.77 3.95
N ASP A 37 32.84 14.03 4.21
CA ASP A 37 34.08 14.59 4.76
C ASP A 37 34.97 15.31 3.74
N SER A 38 34.57 15.37 2.46
CA SER A 38 35.44 15.84 1.37
C SER A 38 35.89 17.29 1.52
N ARG A 39 35.11 18.11 2.24
CA ARG A 39 35.35 19.55 2.45
C ARG A 39 35.65 19.93 3.90
N THR A 40 35.83 18.94 4.79
CA THR A 40 36.07 19.20 6.21
C THR A 40 37.35 20.02 6.40
N GLY A 41 37.26 21.11 7.17
CA GLY A 41 38.38 22.03 7.43
C GLY A 41 38.51 23.20 6.47
N GLU A 42 37.82 23.18 5.31
CA GLU A 42 37.74 24.33 4.41
C GLU A 42 36.86 25.46 4.99
N GLN A 43 36.78 26.57 4.27
CA GLN A 43 35.85 27.66 4.53
C GLN A 43 34.89 27.86 3.36
N ASP A 44 33.65 28.22 3.65
CA ASP A 44 32.63 28.61 2.67
C ASP A 44 31.98 29.91 3.13
N HIS A 45 32.07 30.96 2.30
CA HIS A 45 31.59 32.31 2.61
C HIS A 45 32.07 32.88 3.97
N GLY A 46 33.30 32.53 4.37
CA GLY A 46 33.91 32.99 5.64
C GLY A 46 33.57 32.14 6.86
N PHE A 47 32.80 31.06 6.71
CA PHE A 47 32.47 30.13 7.80
C PHE A 47 33.21 28.81 7.63
N LYS A 48 33.74 28.29 8.74
CA LYS A 48 34.49 27.03 8.75
C LYS A 48 33.57 25.82 8.59
N ILE A 49 33.97 24.86 7.76
CA ILE A 49 33.34 23.55 7.65
C ILE A 49 33.91 22.65 8.74
N LEU A 50 33.08 22.29 9.71
CA LEU A 50 33.47 21.60 10.94
C LEU A 50 33.56 20.08 10.79
N GLY A 51 32.80 19.49 9.86
CA GLY A 51 32.74 18.05 9.65
C GLY A 51 31.63 17.66 8.68
N SER A 52 31.35 16.37 8.63
CA SER A 52 30.27 15.79 7.81
C SER A 52 28.98 15.56 8.59
N PHE A 53 27.93 15.13 7.88
CA PHE A 53 26.69 14.64 8.49
C PHE A 53 26.95 13.41 9.36
N ASP A 54 27.82 12.50 8.93
CA ASP A 54 28.16 11.30 9.69
C ASP A 54 28.82 11.65 11.03
N ASP A 55 29.63 12.71 11.09
CA ASP A 55 30.20 13.19 12.36
C ASP A 55 29.15 13.69 13.34
N LEU A 56 28.04 14.24 12.86
CA LEU A 56 26.90 14.60 13.70
C LEU A 56 26.16 13.35 14.17
N TRP A 57 25.95 12.37 13.29
CA TRP A 57 25.18 11.16 13.61
C TRP A 57 25.93 10.18 14.53
N LYS A 58 27.26 10.28 14.61
CA LYS A 58 28.09 9.56 15.59
C LYS A 58 27.93 10.08 17.02
N LYS A 59 27.36 11.27 17.22
CA LYS A 59 27.13 11.82 18.57
C LYS A 59 25.97 11.09 19.24
N GLU A 60 26.06 10.90 20.56
CA GLU A 60 24.96 10.32 21.34
C GLU A 60 23.73 11.23 21.37
N THR A 61 23.94 12.55 21.36
CA THR A 61 22.88 13.57 21.42
C THR A 61 23.33 14.86 20.74
N LEU A 62 22.35 15.64 20.26
CA LEU A 62 22.49 16.99 19.70
C LEU A 62 21.83 18.06 20.59
N GLU A 63 21.58 17.72 21.87
CA GLU A 63 20.98 18.65 22.83
C GLU A 63 21.77 19.97 22.91
N GLY A 64 21.05 21.09 22.92
CA GLY A 64 21.64 22.43 22.92
C GLY A 64 22.10 22.94 21.55
N MET A 65 22.14 22.09 20.52
CA MET A 65 22.50 22.49 19.15
C MET A 65 21.28 22.93 18.35
N SER A 66 21.41 24.01 17.59
CA SER A 66 20.40 24.47 16.63
C SER A 66 20.96 24.40 15.21
N PHE A 67 20.12 24.01 14.26
CA PHE A 67 20.54 23.73 12.89
C PHE A 67 19.71 24.49 11.85
N LEU A 68 20.42 25.17 10.95
CA LEU A 68 19.92 25.81 9.74
C LEU A 68 20.04 24.82 8.58
N LEU A 69 18.92 24.36 8.03
CA LEU A 69 18.89 23.41 6.92
C LEU A 69 18.93 24.15 5.59
N THR A 70 20.01 24.00 4.81
CA THR A 70 20.24 24.87 3.65
C THR A 70 19.82 24.26 2.31
N MET A 71 19.44 22.98 2.29
CA MET A 71 19.03 22.28 1.07
C MET A 71 17.71 22.84 0.54
N GLY A 72 17.61 23.05 -0.77
CA GLY A 72 16.33 23.42 -1.41
C GLY A 72 15.33 22.27 -1.51
N ASP A 73 15.80 21.02 -1.37
CA ASP A 73 14.98 19.82 -1.46
C ASP A 73 14.17 19.60 -0.16
N SER A 74 12.84 19.70 -0.25
CA SER A 74 11.92 19.53 0.89
C SER A 74 12.00 18.15 1.53
N GLN A 75 12.25 17.09 0.75
CA GLN A 75 12.31 15.71 1.24
C GLN A 75 13.56 15.54 2.11
N LYS A 76 14.72 15.96 1.59
CA LYS A 76 15.99 15.92 2.35
C LYS A 76 15.93 16.79 3.61
N ARG A 77 15.29 17.96 3.53
CA ARG A 77 15.07 18.80 4.72
C ARG A 77 14.21 18.10 5.76
N ALA A 78 13.14 17.43 5.36
CA ALA A 78 12.26 16.71 6.28
C ALA A 78 13.00 15.59 6.99
N GLU A 79 13.79 14.80 6.25
CA GLU A 79 14.62 13.71 6.77
C GLU A 79 15.63 14.22 7.80
N LEU A 80 16.36 15.29 7.45
CA LEU A 80 17.35 15.89 8.34
C LEU A 80 16.70 16.53 9.57
N ALA A 81 15.60 17.25 9.40
CA ALA A 81 14.87 17.83 10.53
C ALA A 81 14.40 16.76 11.51
N HIS A 82 13.81 15.67 10.99
CA HIS A 82 13.38 14.55 11.81
C HIS A 82 14.56 13.91 12.55
N LYS A 83 15.67 13.66 11.86
CA LYS A 83 16.87 13.08 12.47
C LYS A 83 17.43 13.96 13.59
N ILE A 84 17.55 15.26 13.36
CA ILE A 84 18.05 16.23 14.35
C ILE A 84 17.16 16.25 15.59
N ILE A 85 15.83 16.34 15.41
CA ILE A 85 14.87 16.39 16.51
C ILE A 85 14.87 15.08 17.30
N SER A 86 15.00 13.93 16.61
CA SER A 86 15.10 12.62 17.26
C SER A 86 16.34 12.45 18.14
N MET A 87 17.37 13.28 17.91
CA MET A 87 18.59 13.34 18.70
C MET A 87 18.60 14.55 19.66
N ASN A 88 17.43 15.07 20.05
CA ASN A 88 17.24 16.24 20.93
C ASN A 88 17.84 17.56 20.41
N GLY A 89 18.20 17.63 19.13
CA GLY A 89 18.62 18.86 18.47
C GLY A 89 17.42 19.74 18.08
N LYS A 90 17.70 21.00 17.74
CA LYS A 90 16.67 21.99 17.34
C LYS A 90 16.81 22.40 15.89
N VAL A 91 15.68 22.54 15.21
CA VAL A 91 15.60 23.19 13.89
C VAL A 91 14.69 24.41 14.06
N PRO A 92 15.24 25.60 14.30
CA PRO A 92 14.44 26.77 14.64
C PRO A 92 13.67 27.32 13.43
N THR A 93 12.52 27.92 13.70
CA THR A 93 11.82 28.80 12.76
C THR A 93 12.52 30.15 12.67
N LEU A 94 12.75 30.63 11.45
CA LEU A 94 13.41 31.89 11.12
C LEU A 94 12.47 32.76 10.29
N ILE A 95 12.15 33.95 10.79
CA ILE A 95 11.24 34.91 10.15
C ILE A 95 12.01 36.22 9.99
N HIS A 96 12.25 36.61 8.74
CA HIS A 96 12.97 37.83 8.43
C HIS A 96 12.25 39.05 9.05
N PRO A 97 12.98 40.05 9.61
CA PRO A 97 12.36 41.21 10.26
C PRO A 97 11.44 42.05 9.38
N THR A 98 11.60 41.97 8.05
CA THR A 98 10.73 42.68 7.08
C THR A 98 9.55 41.86 6.58
N ALA A 99 9.40 40.61 7.03
CA ALA A 99 8.19 39.83 6.77
C ALA A 99 7.04 40.36 7.64
N VAL A 100 5.85 40.46 7.07
CA VAL A 100 4.66 40.94 7.78
C VAL A 100 3.80 39.75 8.15
N ILE A 101 3.80 39.41 9.44
CA ILE A 101 3.04 38.29 9.99
C ILE A 101 1.87 38.85 10.80
N SER A 102 0.66 38.42 10.46
CA SER A 102 -0.53 38.74 11.25
C SER A 102 -0.41 38.18 12.67
N HIS A 103 -0.86 38.96 13.65
CA HIS A 103 -1.01 38.50 15.03
C HIS A 103 -1.89 37.25 15.17
N PHE A 104 -2.83 37.04 14.24
CA PHE A 104 -3.74 35.90 14.24
C PHE A 104 -3.22 34.70 13.43
N ALA A 105 -2.05 34.80 12.81
CA ALA A 105 -1.43 33.68 12.11
C ALA A 105 -0.77 32.73 13.10
N ARG A 106 -0.81 31.43 12.79
CA ARG A 106 -0.11 30.38 13.55
C ARG A 106 1.01 29.80 12.71
N ILE A 107 2.24 29.96 13.18
CA ILE A 107 3.43 29.44 12.51
C ILE A 107 4.05 28.37 13.40
N SER A 108 4.37 27.21 12.82
CA SER A 108 5.11 26.18 13.53
C SER A 108 6.46 26.71 14.07
N SER A 109 6.83 26.30 15.27
CA SER A 109 8.12 26.62 15.89
C SER A 109 9.29 25.83 15.30
N VAL A 110 9.02 24.86 14.42
CA VAL A 110 10.00 23.91 13.89
C VAL A 110 10.25 24.18 12.40
N GLY A 111 11.46 24.66 12.09
CA GLY A 111 12.04 24.69 10.76
C GLY A 111 11.37 25.57 9.70
N VAL A 112 10.44 26.44 10.08
CA VAL A 112 9.78 27.33 9.11
C VAL A 112 10.71 28.48 8.73
N TYR A 113 10.90 28.72 7.43
CA TYR A 113 11.67 29.86 6.94
C TYR A 113 10.77 30.84 6.21
N ILE A 114 10.74 32.09 6.65
CA ILE A 114 10.01 33.18 6.00
C ILE A 114 10.98 34.29 5.65
N TYR A 115 11.16 34.48 4.35
CA TYR A 115 12.11 35.43 3.76
C TYR A 115 11.54 36.86 3.66
N PRO A 116 12.39 37.86 3.32
CA PRO A 116 12.00 39.27 3.30
C PRO A 116 10.73 39.58 2.50
N PHE A 117 9.96 40.54 3.00
CA PHE A 117 8.79 41.11 2.31
C PHE A 117 7.68 40.11 1.96
N SER A 118 7.65 38.98 2.66
CA SER A 118 6.56 38.01 2.59
C SER A 118 5.46 38.36 3.59
N TYR A 119 4.21 38.03 3.24
CA TYR A 119 3.02 38.36 4.01
C TYR A 119 2.28 37.08 4.41
N VAL A 120 1.99 36.94 5.70
CA VAL A 120 1.11 35.88 6.22
C VAL A 120 -0.07 36.53 6.93
N GLN A 121 -1.25 36.44 6.32
CA GLN A 121 -2.45 37.12 6.81
C GLN A 121 -3.18 36.36 7.92
N ALA A 122 -4.21 36.99 8.49
CA ALA A 122 -4.95 36.51 9.64
C ALA A 122 -5.51 35.10 9.46
N ASP A 123 -5.58 34.34 10.56
CA ASP A 123 -6.14 32.99 10.63
C ASP A 123 -5.45 31.95 9.72
N SER A 124 -4.27 32.28 9.20
CA SER A 124 -3.48 31.35 8.39
C SER A 124 -2.63 30.44 9.27
N VAL A 125 -2.40 29.20 8.83
CA VAL A 125 -1.58 28.20 9.53
C VAL A 125 -0.43 27.75 8.63
N ILE A 126 0.80 27.78 9.15
CA ILE A 126 2.00 27.29 8.45
C ILE A 126 2.59 26.09 9.19
N GLY A 127 2.62 24.94 8.51
CA GLY A 127 3.16 23.69 9.03
C GLY A 127 4.69 23.67 9.13
N GLU A 128 5.19 22.67 9.84
CA GLU A 128 6.62 22.46 10.13
C GLU A 128 7.47 22.40 8.86
N ASN A 129 8.69 22.94 8.95
CA ASN A 129 9.71 22.84 7.90
C ASN A 129 9.29 23.41 6.53
N THR A 130 8.25 24.24 6.50
CA THR A 130 7.78 24.94 5.29
C THR A 130 8.62 26.19 5.03
N THR A 131 8.89 26.49 3.76
CA THR A 131 9.67 27.67 3.34
C THR A 131 8.84 28.59 2.46
N LEU A 132 8.83 29.87 2.82
CA LEU A 132 8.27 30.97 2.03
C LEU A 132 9.43 31.89 1.62
N LEU A 133 9.81 31.85 0.34
CA LEU A 133 10.82 32.77 -0.20
C LEU A 133 10.29 34.21 -0.26
N SER A 134 11.15 35.16 -0.66
CA SER A 134 10.82 36.58 -0.65
C SER A 134 9.57 36.90 -1.49
N HIS A 135 8.79 37.89 -1.04
CA HIS A 135 7.58 38.37 -1.70
C HIS A 135 6.45 37.33 -1.83
N VAL A 136 6.46 36.27 -1.03
CA VAL A 136 5.33 35.32 -0.98
C VAL A 136 4.16 35.95 -0.23
N ASN A 137 2.94 35.80 -0.75
CA ASN A 137 1.72 36.27 -0.10
C ASN A 137 0.80 35.10 0.22
N ILE A 138 0.56 34.89 1.51
CA ILE A 138 -0.38 33.90 2.03
C ILE A 138 -1.62 34.65 2.55
N SER A 139 -2.72 34.52 1.84
CA SER A 139 -4.00 35.17 2.18
C SER A 139 -4.64 34.55 3.42
N HIS A 140 -5.58 35.28 4.01
CA HIS A 140 -6.26 34.90 5.25
C HIS A 140 -7.00 33.55 5.16
N ASN A 141 -7.22 32.92 6.32
CA ASN A 141 -7.93 31.64 6.47
C ASN A 141 -7.34 30.49 5.63
N THR A 142 -6.04 30.50 5.36
CA THR A 142 -5.36 29.43 4.61
C THR A 142 -4.66 28.45 5.55
N LYS A 143 -4.49 27.21 5.10
CA LYS A 143 -3.70 26.21 5.82
C LYS A 143 -2.62 25.67 4.89
N ILE A 144 -1.39 25.66 5.38
CA ILE A 144 -0.25 25.08 4.67
C ILE A 144 0.31 23.95 5.52
N GLY A 145 0.44 22.78 4.90
CA GLY A 145 1.00 21.57 5.48
C GLY A 145 2.50 21.68 5.76
N LYS A 146 3.10 20.53 6.04
CA LYS A 146 4.51 20.39 6.40
C LYS A 146 5.39 20.28 5.16
N ASN A 147 6.63 20.73 5.26
CA ASN A 147 7.67 20.58 4.23
C ASN A 147 7.30 21.20 2.87
N CYS A 148 6.40 22.19 2.85
CA CYS A 148 6.02 22.87 1.62
C CYS A 148 7.07 23.92 1.22
N PHE A 149 7.14 24.23 -0.06
CA PHE A 149 8.08 25.23 -0.58
C PHE A 149 7.35 26.22 -1.48
N PHE A 150 7.34 27.50 -1.09
CA PHE A 150 6.80 28.59 -1.88
C PHE A 150 7.95 29.43 -2.42
N ALA A 151 8.16 29.34 -3.73
CA ALA A 151 9.17 30.13 -4.42
C ALA A 151 8.76 31.61 -4.51
N GLY A 152 9.74 32.48 -4.79
CA GLY A 152 9.57 33.91 -4.65
C GLY A 152 8.38 34.47 -5.44
N GLY A 153 7.65 35.40 -4.83
CA GLY A 153 6.49 36.03 -5.48
C GLY A 153 5.25 35.15 -5.63
N ALA A 154 5.22 33.91 -5.11
CA ALA A 154 4.03 33.08 -5.15
C ALA A 154 2.89 33.69 -4.30
N ILE A 155 1.66 33.61 -4.80
CA ILE A 155 0.46 34.15 -4.15
C ILE A 155 -0.55 33.03 -3.93
N LEU A 156 -0.88 32.76 -2.67
CA LEU A 156 -1.90 31.80 -2.25
C LEU A 156 -3.17 32.56 -1.85
N GLY A 157 -4.26 32.36 -2.60
CA GLY A 157 -5.57 32.94 -2.31
C GLY A 157 -6.21 32.40 -1.02
N ALA A 158 -7.23 33.11 -0.51
CA ALA A 158 -7.86 32.79 0.76
C ALA A 158 -8.61 31.46 0.72
N TYR A 159 -8.76 30.84 1.90
CA TYR A 159 -9.49 29.58 2.11
C TYR A 159 -8.88 28.33 1.44
N ALA A 160 -7.65 28.42 0.93
CA ALA A 160 -6.94 27.27 0.38
C ALA A 160 -6.28 26.42 1.49
N GLU A 161 -6.35 25.11 1.32
CA GLU A 161 -5.63 24.11 2.10
C GLU A 161 -4.59 23.42 1.21
N VAL A 162 -3.32 23.61 1.56
CA VAL A 162 -2.15 23.07 0.87
C VAL A 162 -1.61 21.91 1.70
N GLN A 163 -1.54 20.73 1.12
CA GLN A 163 -1.03 19.52 1.79
C GLN A 163 0.50 19.45 1.77
N ASP A 164 1.04 18.48 2.52
CA ASP A 164 2.47 18.34 2.74
C ASP A 164 3.30 18.21 1.45
N PHE A 165 4.56 18.64 1.49
CA PHE A 165 5.54 18.52 0.40
C PHE A 165 5.17 19.22 -0.92
N THR A 166 4.14 20.06 -0.93
CA THR A 166 3.77 20.81 -2.12
C THR A 166 4.81 21.88 -2.45
N PHE A 167 5.16 21.98 -3.73
CA PHE A 167 5.99 23.04 -4.28
C PHE A 167 5.14 24.04 -5.07
N VAL A 168 5.24 25.32 -4.73
CA VAL A 168 4.58 26.42 -5.44
C VAL A 168 5.63 27.28 -6.12
N GLY A 169 5.65 27.21 -7.46
CA GLY A 169 6.65 27.84 -8.29
C GLY A 169 6.62 29.36 -8.27
N GLN A 170 7.73 29.95 -8.73
CA GLN A 170 7.95 31.40 -8.67
C GLN A 170 6.84 32.16 -9.38
N GLY A 171 6.26 33.15 -8.70
CA GLY A 171 5.18 33.98 -9.25
C GLY A 171 3.89 33.22 -9.61
N ALA A 172 3.68 32.00 -9.12
CA ALA A 172 2.41 31.30 -9.31
C ALA A 172 1.29 31.99 -8.52
N LEU A 173 0.07 31.97 -9.08
CA LEU A 173 -1.12 32.58 -8.48
C LEU A 173 -2.20 31.51 -8.31
N VAL A 174 -2.59 31.27 -7.06
CA VAL A 174 -3.74 30.43 -6.69
C VAL A 174 -4.94 31.33 -6.43
N VAL A 175 -6.02 31.16 -7.21
CA VAL A 175 -7.16 32.08 -7.15
C VAL A 175 -7.99 31.87 -5.89
N SER A 176 -8.12 32.94 -5.10
CA SER A 176 -8.92 33.01 -3.89
C SER A 176 -10.35 32.52 -4.11
N SER A 177 -10.88 31.74 -3.16
CA SER A 177 -12.24 31.16 -3.18
C SER A 177 -12.55 30.16 -4.31
N LYS A 178 -11.67 29.98 -5.30
CA LYS A 178 -11.85 28.98 -6.37
C LYS A 178 -11.14 27.66 -6.10
N VAL A 179 -10.01 27.73 -5.39
CA VAL A 179 -9.17 26.57 -5.08
C VAL A 179 -9.26 26.33 -3.58
N LYS A 180 -9.86 25.21 -3.21
CA LYS A 180 -9.97 24.76 -1.83
C LYS A 180 -8.80 23.86 -1.46
N ASN A 181 -8.37 22.98 -2.36
CA ASN A 181 -7.40 21.94 -2.06
C ASN A 181 -6.23 21.94 -3.05
N ILE A 182 -5.01 21.91 -2.51
CA ILE A 182 -3.79 21.62 -3.26
C ILE A 182 -3.14 20.39 -2.63
N GLY A 183 -3.17 19.28 -3.37
CA GLY A 183 -2.82 17.96 -2.88
C GLY A 183 -1.32 17.76 -2.61
N LYS A 184 -1.03 16.75 -1.80
CA LYS A 184 0.29 16.41 -1.28
C LYS A 184 1.30 16.21 -2.40
N SER A 185 2.53 16.70 -2.23
CA SER A 185 3.63 16.52 -3.18
C SER A 185 3.27 16.97 -4.62
N SER A 186 2.32 17.89 -4.77
CA SER A 186 2.05 18.51 -6.07
C SER A 186 3.06 19.61 -6.37
N ILE A 187 3.26 19.89 -7.66
CA ILE A 187 4.12 20.97 -8.13
C ILE A 187 3.25 21.93 -8.94
N ILE A 188 3.14 23.17 -8.47
CA ILE A 188 2.59 24.27 -9.25
C ILE A 188 3.76 24.93 -9.99
N GLY A 189 3.76 24.85 -11.32
CA GLY A 189 4.81 25.44 -12.15
C GLY A 189 4.90 26.96 -11.99
N ALA A 190 6.07 27.53 -12.26
CA ALA A 190 6.27 28.98 -12.23
C ALA A 190 5.25 29.73 -13.10
N ARG A 191 4.77 30.88 -12.61
CA ARG A 191 3.77 31.75 -13.26
C ARG A 191 2.44 31.07 -13.63
N SER A 192 2.11 29.94 -13.00
CA SER A 192 0.85 29.25 -13.27
C SER A 192 -0.33 29.95 -12.60
N LEU A 193 -1.47 30.02 -13.30
CA LEU A 193 -2.74 30.54 -12.77
C LEU A 193 -3.65 29.38 -12.38
N VAL A 194 -3.66 29.01 -11.11
CA VAL A 194 -4.43 27.87 -10.59
C VAL A 194 -5.85 28.31 -10.28
N THR A 195 -6.81 27.74 -11.02
CA THR A 195 -8.24 28.09 -10.95
C THR A 195 -9.14 26.97 -10.46
N HIS A 196 -8.59 25.78 -10.20
CA HIS A 196 -9.28 24.57 -9.75
C HIS A 196 -8.40 23.83 -8.73
N ASP A 197 -9.01 22.96 -7.93
CA ASP A 197 -8.30 22.09 -7.00
C ASP A 197 -7.22 21.28 -7.72
N VAL A 198 -6.07 21.12 -7.06
CA VAL A 198 -4.92 20.39 -7.58
C VAL A 198 -4.85 19.04 -6.86
N PRO A 199 -4.94 17.90 -7.57
CA PRO A 199 -4.74 16.59 -6.96
C PRO A 199 -3.37 16.43 -6.31
N SER A 200 -3.21 15.42 -5.47
CA SER A 200 -1.89 15.04 -4.95
C SER A 200 -1.02 14.50 -6.07
N HIS A 201 0.29 14.69 -5.94
CA HIS A 201 1.31 14.10 -6.81
C HIS A 201 1.12 14.40 -8.30
N VAL A 202 0.73 15.63 -8.65
CA VAL A 202 0.70 16.10 -10.03
C VAL A 202 1.55 17.34 -10.20
N ILE A 203 2.02 17.56 -11.42
CA ILE A 203 2.56 18.83 -11.85
C ILE A 203 1.47 19.55 -12.64
N VAL A 204 1.12 20.76 -12.20
CA VAL A 204 0.24 21.67 -12.95
C VAL A 204 1.06 22.83 -13.50
N ALA A 205 0.77 23.24 -14.74
CA ALA A 205 1.41 24.41 -15.34
C ALA A 205 0.46 25.16 -16.29
N GLY A 206 0.75 26.44 -16.53
CA GLY A 206 0.06 27.28 -17.51
C GLY A 206 -0.94 28.27 -16.91
N SER A 207 -1.57 29.05 -17.79
CA SER A 207 -2.61 30.02 -17.43
C SER A 207 -3.79 29.90 -18.41
N PRO A 208 -4.90 29.26 -17.99
CA PRO A 208 -5.11 28.60 -16.69
C PRO A 208 -4.26 27.33 -16.54
N ALA A 209 -3.88 27.00 -15.31
CA ALA A 209 -3.06 25.83 -15.00
C ALA A 209 -3.80 24.53 -15.36
N ARG A 210 -3.08 23.58 -15.94
CA ARG A 210 -3.55 22.23 -16.28
C ARG A 210 -2.54 21.21 -15.79
N ILE A 211 -3.02 20.02 -15.46
CA ILE A 211 -2.15 18.88 -15.16
C ILE A 211 -1.33 18.56 -16.42
N ILE A 212 0.00 18.58 -16.29
CA ILE A 212 0.92 18.28 -17.39
C ILE A 212 1.53 16.88 -17.26
N ARG A 213 1.68 16.37 -16.04
CA ARG A 213 2.10 14.99 -15.71
C ARG A 213 1.98 14.73 -14.22
N ASP A 214 2.17 13.49 -13.81
CA ASP A 214 2.29 13.11 -12.40
C ASP A 214 3.65 13.52 -11.80
N ASN A 215 3.70 13.68 -10.48
CA ASN A 215 4.85 14.05 -9.66
C ASN A 215 5.09 13.04 -8.54
N TYR A 216 5.26 11.80 -8.94
CA TYR A 216 5.60 10.77 -7.99
C TYR A 216 7.11 10.50 -7.95
N PRO A 217 7.65 10.03 -6.80
CA PRO A 217 9.03 9.57 -6.73
C PRO A 217 9.23 8.40 -7.69
N THR A 218 10.00 8.62 -8.76
CA THR A 218 10.33 7.56 -9.71
C THR A 218 11.62 6.87 -9.29
N PHE A 219 11.56 5.58 -8.95
CA PHE A 219 12.74 4.74 -8.73
C PHE A 219 13.30 4.26 -10.07
N LYS A 220 13.88 5.18 -10.87
CA LYS A 220 14.43 4.83 -12.18
C LYS A 220 15.85 4.29 -12.07
N LYS A 221 15.97 3.02 -11.68
CA LYS A 221 17.15 2.21 -11.98
C LYS A 221 16.79 1.23 -13.10
N ASN A 222 17.45 1.35 -14.24
CA ASN A 222 17.34 0.34 -15.29
C ASN A 222 18.03 -0.94 -14.80
N ASN A 223 17.40 -2.11 -15.00
CA ASN A 223 17.91 -3.42 -14.61
C ASN A 223 18.13 -3.64 -13.10
N MET A 224 17.07 -3.50 -12.31
CA MET A 224 17.07 -3.86 -10.88
C MET A 224 17.20 -5.38 -10.63
N LYS A 225 17.84 -5.72 -9.51
CA LYS A 225 17.81 -7.07 -8.92
C LYS A 225 16.72 -7.12 -7.85
N ILE A 226 15.70 -7.94 -8.06
CA ILE A 226 14.44 -7.90 -7.29
C ILE A 226 14.25 -9.22 -6.53
N LEU A 227 14.06 -9.13 -5.22
CA LEU A 227 13.72 -10.25 -4.35
C LEU A 227 12.21 -10.48 -4.35
N VAL A 228 11.76 -11.62 -4.87
CA VAL A 228 10.34 -12.01 -4.92
C VAL A 228 10.06 -13.02 -3.80
N LEU A 229 9.11 -12.69 -2.92
CA LEU A 229 8.72 -13.57 -1.82
C LEU A 229 7.51 -14.44 -2.21
N ALA A 230 7.62 -15.74 -1.90
CA ALA A 230 6.68 -16.83 -2.21
C ALA A 230 6.69 -17.25 -3.69
N GLY A 231 6.54 -18.56 -3.94
CA GLY A 231 6.76 -19.17 -5.25
C GLY A 231 5.55 -19.87 -5.86
N GLY A 232 4.33 -19.38 -5.62
CA GLY A 232 3.10 -19.93 -6.21
C GLY A 232 2.84 -19.48 -7.66
N SER A 233 1.68 -19.86 -8.18
CA SER A 233 1.21 -19.49 -9.54
C SER A 233 1.16 -17.98 -9.76
N ASP A 234 0.76 -17.23 -8.74
CA ASP A 234 0.57 -15.78 -8.85
C ASP A 234 1.94 -15.07 -8.94
N GLN A 235 2.99 -15.64 -8.33
CA GLN A 235 4.35 -15.12 -8.47
C GLN A 235 4.99 -15.48 -9.81
N ILE A 236 4.53 -16.52 -10.51
CA ILE A 236 4.93 -16.73 -11.92
C ILE A 236 4.53 -15.52 -12.77
N ALA A 237 3.30 -15.02 -12.61
CA ALA A 237 2.83 -13.85 -13.33
C ALA A 237 3.63 -12.59 -12.97
N LEU A 238 3.89 -12.38 -11.67
CA LEU A 238 4.73 -11.28 -11.19
C LEU A 238 6.15 -11.33 -11.80
N ILE A 239 6.82 -12.49 -11.72
CA ILE A 239 8.18 -12.67 -12.24
C ILE A 239 8.25 -12.45 -13.75
N LYS A 240 7.27 -12.97 -14.51
CA LYS A 240 7.20 -12.73 -15.96
C LYS A 240 7.09 -11.25 -16.29
N GLU A 241 6.27 -10.51 -15.53
CA GLU A 241 6.02 -9.09 -15.76
C GLU A 241 7.23 -8.20 -15.37
N LEU A 242 7.99 -8.62 -14.35
CA LEU A 242 9.29 -8.04 -14.00
C LEU A 242 10.37 -8.33 -15.06
N LYS A 243 10.48 -9.58 -15.53
CA LYS A 243 11.43 -9.97 -16.57
C LYS A 243 11.14 -9.28 -17.91
N LYS A 244 9.87 -9.10 -18.26
CA LYS A 244 9.43 -8.33 -19.44
C LYS A 244 9.93 -6.88 -19.40
N ARG A 245 10.15 -6.31 -18.22
CA ARG A 245 10.74 -4.97 -18.00
C ARG A 245 12.27 -4.98 -17.83
N GLY A 246 12.91 -6.14 -18.04
CA GLY A 246 14.36 -6.29 -18.00
C GLY A 246 14.93 -6.33 -16.59
N HIS A 247 14.19 -6.85 -15.61
CA HIS A 247 14.68 -7.01 -14.23
C HIS A 247 15.11 -8.45 -13.93
N GLU A 248 16.17 -8.58 -13.12
CA GLU A 248 16.59 -9.85 -12.56
C GLU A 248 15.74 -10.19 -11.34
N THR A 249 15.36 -11.46 -11.18
CA THR A 249 14.49 -11.92 -10.08
C THR A 249 15.13 -13.04 -9.28
N ILE A 250 15.14 -12.89 -7.96
CA ILE A 250 15.54 -13.92 -7.00
C ILE A 250 14.30 -14.34 -6.23
N LEU A 251 13.95 -15.63 -6.29
CA LEU A 251 12.81 -16.19 -5.58
C LEU A 251 13.23 -16.68 -4.19
N VAL A 252 12.47 -16.31 -3.16
CA VAL A 252 12.54 -16.90 -1.82
C VAL A 252 11.26 -17.66 -1.53
N ASP A 253 11.40 -18.96 -1.27
CA ASP A 253 10.32 -19.85 -0.85
C ASP A 253 10.86 -20.97 0.04
N TYR A 254 10.04 -21.57 0.90
CA TYR A 254 10.50 -22.61 1.82
C TYR A 254 10.52 -24.00 1.18
N PHE A 255 9.85 -24.20 0.05
CA PHE A 255 9.93 -25.46 -0.68
C PHE A 255 11.20 -25.55 -1.52
N GLN A 256 11.73 -26.75 -1.71
CA GLN A 256 12.87 -26.98 -2.61
C GLN A 256 12.50 -26.76 -4.10
N ASN A 257 11.25 -27.03 -4.47
CA ASN A 257 10.73 -27.00 -5.83
C ASN A 257 9.35 -26.30 -5.91
N PRO A 258 9.25 -25.01 -5.58
CA PRO A 258 8.00 -24.27 -5.73
C PRO A 258 7.67 -24.05 -7.23
N PRO A 259 6.39 -23.91 -7.61
CA PRO A 259 5.99 -23.70 -9.01
C PRO A 259 6.73 -22.56 -9.72
N ALA A 260 7.02 -21.45 -9.03
CA ALA A 260 7.67 -20.29 -9.62
C ALA A 260 9.19 -20.43 -9.83
N LYS A 261 9.83 -21.50 -9.32
CA LYS A 261 11.29 -21.71 -9.35
C LYS A 261 11.88 -21.54 -10.75
N ASN A 262 11.25 -22.16 -11.76
CA ASN A 262 11.76 -22.18 -13.13
C ASN A 262 11.59 -20.84 -13.86
N TYR A 263 10.88 -19.89 -13.25
CA TYR A 263 10.65 -18.56 -13.82
C TYR A 263 11.60 -17.51 -13.25
N ALA A 264 12.18 -17.72 -12.07
CA ALA A 264 13.15 -16.81 -11.46
C ALA A 264 14.57 -17.01 -12.03
N SER A 265 15.46 -16.03 -11.87
CA SER A 265 16.89 -16.17 -12.21
C SER A 265 17.64 -17.00 -11.18
N LYS A 266 17.23 -16.92 -9.91
CA LYS A 266 17.78 -17.67 -8.78
C LYS A 266 16.67 -18.05 -7.82
N HIS A 267 16.83 -19.16 -7.11
CA HIS A 267 15.92 -19.60 -6.05
C HIS A 267 16.72 -19.90 -4.77
N ILE A 268 16.25 -19.37 -3.64
CA ILE A 268 16.83 -19.55 -2.32
C ILE A 268 15.76 -20.16 -1.39
N VAL A 269 16.10 -21.27 -0.75
CA VAL A 269 15.20 -21.98 0.14
C VAL A 269 15.22 -21.33 1.52
N ALA A 270 14.16 -20.60 1.86
CA ALA A 270 13.96 -19.98 3.17
C ALA A 270 12.48 -19.66 3.42
N SER A 271 12.10 -19.58 4.68
CA SER A 271 10.76 -19.11 5.05
C SER A 271 10.61 -17.63 4.72
N THR A 272 9.56 -17.27 3.98
CA THR A 272 9.20 -15.85 3.73
C THR A 272 8.67 -15.15 4.99
N LEU A 273 8.46 -15.89 6.08
CA LEU A 273 8.05 -15.36 7.38
C LEU A 273 9.24 -15.11 8.31
N ASP A 274 10.44 -15.57 7.94
CA ASP A 274 11.67 -15.31 8.67
C ASP A 274 12.26 -13.97 8.19
N VAL A 275 11.86 -12.89 8.86
CA VAL A 275 12.23 -11.51 8.50
C VAL A 275 13.74 -11.33 8.50
N ASP A 276 14.44 -11.88 9.51
CA ASP A 276 15.89 -11.75 9.64
C ASP A 276 16.61 -12.49 8.51
N ARG A 277 16.15 -13.70 8.16
CA ARG A 277 16.73 -14.44 7.03
C ARG A 277 16.45 -13.76 5.69
N VAL A 278 15.23 -13.25 5.46
CA VAL A 278 14.91 -12.51 4.22
C VAL A 278 15.76 -11.23 4.12
N LYS A 279 15.98 -10.52 5.23
CA LYS A 279 16.87 -9.36 5.30
C LYS A 279 18.31 -9.73 4.98
N SER A 280 18.83 -10.82 5.55
CA SER A 280 20.20 -11.27 5.27
C SER A 280 20.36 -11.61 3.78
N ILE A 281 19.39 -12.31 3.19
CA ILE A 281 19.38 -12.64 1.75
C ILE A 281 19.36 -11.35 0.91
N ALA A 282 18.53 -10.37 1.26
CA ALA A 282 18.46 -9.10 0.54
C ALA A 282 19.82 -8.36 0.52
N ILE A 283 20.55 -8.40 1.64
CA ILE A 283 21.90 -7.83 1.77
C ILE A 283 22.93 -8.64 0.97
N GLU A 284 22.97 -9.97 1.19
CA GLU A 284 23.88 -10.91 0.52
C GLU A 284 23.77 -10.81 -1.01
N GLU A 285 22.56 -10.65 -1.51
CA GLU A 285 22.27 -10.56 -2.94
C GLU A 285 22.34 -9.14 -3.50
N ASN A 286 22.51 -8.11 -2.65
CA ASN A 286 22.51 -6.69 -3.01
C ASN A 286 21.27 -6.30 -3.86
N VAL A 287 20.09 -6.57 -3.33
CA VAL A 287 18.82 -6.34 -4.05
C VAL A 287 18.40 -4.88 -4.01
N ASP A 288 17.77 -4.42 -5.09
CA ASP A 288 17.25 -3.06 -5.22
C ASP A 288 15.79 -2.93 -4.74
N LEU A 289 15.06 -4.05 -4.67
CA LEU A 289 13.65 -4.09 -4.34
C LEU A 289 13.28 -5.45 -3.73
N VAL A 290 12.38 -5.45 -2.75
CA VAL A 290 11.69 -6.65 -2.27
C VAL A 290 10.21 -6.52 -2.64
N CYS A 291 9.62 -7.57 -3.21
CA CYS A 291 8.20 -7.57 -3.57
C CYS A 291 7.51 -8.92 -3.39
N THR A 292 6.18 -8.90 -3.38
CA THR A 292 5.34 -10.08 -3.42
C THR A 292 3.96 -9.72 -3.97
N ALA A 293 3.25 -10.69 -4.54
CA ALA A 293 1.87 -10.52 -4.97
C ALA A 293 0.97 -11.55 -4.30
N CYS A 294 -0.30 -11.21 -4.08
CA CYS A 294 -1.35 -12.18 -3.68
C CYS A 294 -1.18 -12.90 -2.33
N THR A 295 -0.22 -12.52 -1.47
CA THR A 295 -0.01 -13.13 -0.14
C THR A 295 0.16 -12.09 0.96
N ASP A 296 -0.67 -12.17 2.01
CA ASP A 296 -0.65 -11.20 3.12
C ASP A 296 0.56 -11.34 4.03
N GLN A 297 0.98 -12.58 4.32
CA GLN A 297 2.02 -12.78 5.33
C GLN A 297 3.38 -12.33 4.80
N ALA A 298 3.66 -12.60 3.53
CA ALA A 298 4.88 -12.11 2.90
C ALA A 298 4.81 -10.59 2.62
N LEU A 299 3.62 -9.98 2.52
CA LEU A 299 3.48 -8.53 2.43
C LEU A 299 4.04 -7.83 3.66
N LEU A 300 3.79 -8.39 4.85
CA LEU A 300 4.32 -7.84 6.10
C LEU A 300 5.85 -7.94 6.16
N THR A 301 6.41 -9.09 5.77
CA THR A 301 7.87 -9.28 5.66
C THR A 301 8.49 -8.32 4.65
N MET A 302 7.90 -8.21 3.46
CA MET A 302 8.33 -7.28 2.41
C MET A 302 8.40 -5.85 2.94
N ALA A 303 7.32 -5.36 3.57
CA ALA A 303 7.28 -4.00 4.10
C ALA A 303 8.33 -3.77 5.20
N LYS A 304 8.53 -4.75 6.10
CA LYS A 304 9.51 -4.66 7.19
C LYS A 304 10.95 -4.65 6.67
N VAL A 305 11.29 -5.57 5.78
CA VAL A 305 12.65 -5.67 5.20
C VAL A 305 12.96 -4.43 4.35
N SER A 306 12.01 -3.95 3.56
CA SER A 306 12.20 -2.73 2.78
C SER A 306 12.44 -1.51 3.66
N GLU A 307 11.65 -1.34 4.74
CA GLU A 307 11.84 -0.22 5.69
C GLU A 307 13.19 -0.28 6.40
N ASP A 308 13.60 -1.47 6.87
CA ASP A 308 14.87 -1.70 7.56
C ASP A 308 16.10 -1.43 6.68
N LEU A 309 15.99 -1.64 5.37
CA LEU A 309 17.07 -1.48 4.40
C LEU A 309 16.98 -0.19 3.59
N GLY A 310 15.94 0.63 3.81
CA GLY A 310 15.69 1.82 3.00
C GLY A 310 15.35 1.53 1.53
N LEU A 311 14.84 0.32 1.24
CA LEU A 311 14.45 -0.07 -0.11
C LEU A 311 13.05 0.48 -0.47
N PRO A 312 12.75 0.66 -1.77
CA PRO A 312 11.43 1.10 -2.21
C PRO A 312 10.33 0.14 -1.73
N CYS A 313 9.21 0.71 -1.29
CA CYS A 313 8.01 -0.04 -0.93
C CYS A 313 6.77 0.82 -1.14
N TYR A 314 5.69 0.22 -1.65
CA TYR A 314 4.43 0.94 -1.86
C TYR A 314 3.61 1.10 -0.56
N ILE A 315 3.99 0.40 0.50
CA ILE A 315 3.28 0.35 1.78
C ILE A 315 4.27 0.38 2.95
N SER A 316 4.01 1.19 3.98
CA SER A 316 4.86 1.21 5.18
C SER A 316 4.68 -0.08 6.01
N TYR A 317 5.67 -0.41 6.87
CA TYR A 317 5.53 -1.55 7.78
C TYR A 317 4.31 -1.39 8.71
N LYS A 318 4.10 -0.19 9.26
CA LYS A 318 2.94 0.12 10.10
C LYS A 318 1.61 -0.10 9.37
N THR A 319 1.49 0.37 8.13
CA THR A 319 0.28 0.17 7.32
C THR A 319 0.09 -1.31 7.00
N ALA A 320 1.15 -2.02 6.60
CA ALA A 320 1.11 -3.46 6.34
C ALA A 320 0.65 -4.25 7.57
N LEU A 321 1.12 -3.89 8.78
CA LEU A 321 0.67 -4.50 10.04
C LEU A 321 -0.82 -4.26 10.29
N ASN A 322 -1.28 -3.02 10.11
CA ASN A 322 -2.68 -2.65 10.33
C ASN A 322 -3.66 -3.34 9.38
N VAL A 323 -3.24 -3.67 8.16
CA VAL A 323 -4.08 -4.37 7.16
C VAL A 323 -3.93 -5.89 7.17
N THR A 324 -2.98 -6.45 7.93
CA THR A 324 -2.77 -7.92 7.99
C THR A 324 -3.19 -8.52 9.33
N ASN A 325 -3.25 -7.73 10.40
CA ASN A 325 -3.69 -8.19 11.71
C ASN A 325 -5.12 -7.70 12.01
N LYS A 326 -6.01 -8.67 12.26
CA LYS A 326 -7.45 -8.45 12.41
C LYS A 326 -7.80 -7.56 13.59
N SER A 327 -7.00 -7.58 14.67
CA SER A 327 -7.22 -6.70 15.83
C SER A 327 -7.02 -5.23 15.47
N TYR A 328 -5.87 -4.91 14.87
CA TYR A 328 -5.58 -3.52 14.46
C TYR A 328 -6.56 -3.05 13.39
N MET A 329 -6.83 -3.90 12.39
CA MET A 329 -7.79 -3.61 11.32
C MET A 329 -9.16 -3.23 11.89
N LYS A 330 -9.73 -4.08 12.74
CA LYS A 330 -11.09 -3.88 13.27
C LYS A 330 -11.20 -2.66 14.18
N ASN A 331 -10.16 -2.38 14.97
CA ASN A 331 -10.10 -1.17 15.79
C ASN A 331 -10.12 0.09 14.94
N VAL A 332 -9.30 0.17 13.88
CA VAL A 332 -9.26 1.33 12.98
C VAL A 332 -10.59 1.47 12.22
N MET A 333 -11.20 0.36 11.80
CA MET A 333 -12.51 0.37 11.15
C MET A 333 -13.60 1.00 12.03
N MET A 334 -13.70 0.57 13.30
CA MET A 334 -14.68 1.12 14.24
C MET A 334 -14.46 2.61 14.53
N GLN A 335 -13.20 3.06 14.60
CA GLN A 335 -12.87 4.47 14.84
C GLN A 335 -13.26 5.39 13.68
N HIS A 336 -13.44 4.84 12.48
CA HIS A 336 -13.76 5.58 11.26
C HIS A 336 -15.13 5.20 10.68
N ASP A 337 -16.00 4.57 11.48
CA ASP A 337 -17.36 4.17 11.10
C ASP A 337 -17.41 3.27 9.84
N ILE A 338 -16.35 2.49 9.58
CA ILE A 338 -16.33 1.50 8.49
C ILE A 338 -17.17 0.31 8.95
N PRO A 339 -18.20 -0.10 8.18
CA PRO A 339 -19.17 -1.08 8.65
C PRO A 339 -18.54 -2.46 8.85
N THR A 340 -18.61 -2.97 10.07
CA THR A 340 -18.08 -4.27 10.49
C THR A 340 -18.97 -4.89 11.57
N ALA A 341 -18.92 -6.21 11.71
CA ALA A 341 -19.50 -6.88 12.87
C ALA A 341 -18.88 -6.37 14.18
N LYS A 342 -19.72 -6.28 15.22
CA LYS A 342 -19.27 -6.06 16.60
C LYS A 342 -18.28 -7.15 16.99
N PHE A 343 -17.20 -6.77 17.67
CA PHE A 343 -16.13 -7.71 18.02
C PHE A 343 -15.50 -7.44 19.40
N LYS A 344 -14.80 -8.46 19.91
CA LYS A 344 -13.91 -8.40 21.08
C LYS A 344 -12.62 -9.15 20.80
N ILE A 345 -11.52 -8.69 21.37
CA ILE A 345 -10.22 -9.37 21.34
C ILE A 345 -9.98 -10.01 22.71
N LEU A 346 -9.65 -11.29 22.73
CA LEU A 346 -9.44 -12.07 23.94
C LEU A 346 -8.10 -12.83 23.87
N ASP A 347 -7.38 -12.87 24.99
CA ASP A 347 -6.13 -13.62 25.19
C ASP A 347 -6.32 -14.83 26.13
N LYS A 348 -7.49 -14.93 26.76
CA LYS A 348 -7.88 -15.99 27.69
C LYS A 348 -9.39 -16.19 27.67
N ILE A 349 -9.83 -17.28 28.28
CA ILE A 349 -11.26 -17.55 28.45
C ILE A 349 -11.85 -16.52 29.41
N ASP A 350 -12.80 -15.73 28.91
CA ASP A 350 -13.59 -14.78 29.69
C ASP A 350 -15.03 -14.76 29.16
N LEU A 351 -15.94 -15.42 29.88
CA LEU A 351 -17.35 -15.48 29.53
C LEU A 351 -18.07 -14.14 29.74
N SER A 352 -17.56 -13.30 30.66
CA SER A 352 -18.17 -11.99 30.91
C SER A 352 -17.96 -11.03 29.73
N ALA A 353 -16.83 -11.18 29.03
CA ALA A 353 -16.48 -10.37 27.86
C ALA A 353 -17.38 -10.61 26.62
N VAL A 354 -18.17 -11.68 26.62
CA VAL A 354 -19.14 -12.01 25.55
C VAL A 354 -20.59 -11.96 26.03
N SER A 355 -20.85 -11.42 27.23
CA SER A 355 -22.20 -11.31 27.79
C SER A 355 -23.15 -10.44 26.96
N ASP A 356 -22.60 -9.49 26.21
CA ASP A 356 -23.28 -8.55 25.34
C ASP A 356 -23.28 -9.00 23.86
N PHE A 357 -22.98 -10.27 23.57
CA PHE A 357 -23.09 -10.88 22.25
C PHE A 357 -24.32 -11.78 22.14
N THR A 358 -24.91 -11.83 20.94
CA THR A 358 -25.94 -12.82 20.60
C THR A 358 -25.30 -13.95 19.80
N PHE A 359 -25.51 -15.19 20.22
CA PHE A 359 -25.04 -16.37 19.49
C PHE A 359 -25.94 -16.66 18.28
N PRO A 360 -25.40 -17.17 17.16
CA PRO A 360 -24.01 -17.63 16.99
C PRO A 360 -22.97 -16.50 16.88
N VAL A 361 -21.75 -16.80 17.30
CA VAL A 361 -20.57 -15.94 17.12
C VAL A 361 -19.52 -16.63 16.25
N VAL A 362 -18.58 -15.87 15.72
CA VAL A 362 -17.39 -16.38 15.03
C VAL A 362 -16.17 -16.14 15.90
N VAL A 363 -15.39 -17.19 16.13
CA VAL A 363 -14.11 -17.14 16.84
C VAL A 363 -13.00 -17.44 15.85
N LYS A 364 -11.97 -16.58 15.79
CA LYS A 364 -10.83 -16.74 14.86
C LYS A 364 -9.52 -16.21 15.46
N PRO A 365 -8.36 -16.78 15.11
CA PRO A 365 -7.06 -16.20 15.45
C PRO A 365 -6.89 -14.83 14.77
N VAL A 366 -6.20 -13.89 15.42
CA VAL A 366 -6.06 -12.51 14.89
C VAL A 366 -5.06 -12.38 13.74
N ASP A 367 -4.14 -13.32 13.62
CA ASP A 367 -2.95 -13.26 12.78
C ASP A 367 -2.75 -14.49 11.87
N CYS A 368 -3.84 -15.25 11.65
CA CYS A 368 -3.89 -16.38 10.72
C CYS A 368 -4.76 -16.10 9.49
N ASN A 369 -4.45 -16.83 8.41
CA ASN A 369 -5.12 -16.73 7.10
C ASN A 369 -5.63 -18.11 6.63
N SER A 370 -6.35 -18.12 5.50
CA SER A 370 -6.90 -19.33 4.86
C SER A 370 -7.91 -20.10 5.73
N SER A 371 -8.69 -19.37 6.53
CA SER A 371 -9.72 -19.92 7.43
C SER A 371 -9.21 -20.92 8.48
N LYS A 372 -7.90 -21.00 8.70
CA LYS A 372 -7.31 -21.85 9.75
C LYS A 372 -7.72 -21.32 11.13
N GLY A 373 -8.33 -22.18 11.94
CA GLY A 373 -8.80 -21.83 13.29
C GLY A 373 -10.09 -21.00 13.35
N VAL A 374 -10.78 -20.77 12.23
CA VAL A 374 -12.06 -20.04 12.21
C VAL A 374 -13.20 -21.00 12.56
N LYS A 375 -13.99 -20.67 13.59
CA LYS A 375 -15.11 -21.48 14.07
C LYS A 375 -16.36 -20.64 14.25
N ARG A 376 -17.50 -21.12 13.75
CA ARG A 376 -18.82 -20.68 14.18
C ARG A 376 -19.13 -21.38 15.50
N VAL A 377 -19.58 -20.63 16.48
CA VAL A 377 -19.93 -21.11 17.82
C VAL A 377 -21.39 -20.79 18.03
N ASP A 378 -22.22 -21.82 18.20
CA ASP A 378 -23.68 -21.68 18.28
C ASP A 378 -24.19 -21.47 19.70
N SER A 379 -23.39 -21.76 20.74
CA SER A 379 -23.78 -21.59 22.14
C SER A 379 -22.61 -21.20 23.06
N ILE A 380 -22.94 -20.67 24.23
CA ILE A 380 -21.95 -20.23 25.23
C ILE A 380 -21.19 -21.40 25.85
N GLU A 381 -21.77 -22.60 25.87
CA GLU A 381 -21.14 -23.81 26.40
C GLU A 381 -19.97 -24.28 25.54
N GLU A 382 -20.05 -24.11 24.21
CA GLU A 382 -18.99 -24.49 23.28
C GLU A 382 -17.89 -23.43 23.16
N PHE A 383 -18.17 -22.19 23.56
CA PHE A 383 -17.29 -21.05 23.38
C PHE A 383 -15.89 -21.21 24.00
N PRO A 384 -15.71 -21.69 25.25
CA PRO A 384 -14.39 -21.84 25.86
C PRO A 384 -13.46 -22.76 25.05
N LYS A 385 -14.02 -23.83 24.48
CA LYS A 385 -13.26 -24.81 23.69
C LYS A 385 -12.70 -24.15 22.43
N TYR A 386 -13.56 -23.53 21.62
CA TYR A 386 -13.14 -22.95 20.34
C TYR A 386 -12.29 -21.69 20.52
N LEU A 387 -12.49 -20.93 21.60
CA LEU A 387 -11.60 -19.82 21.96
C LEU A 387 -10.19 -20.29 22.27
N LYS A 388 -10.06 -21.36 23.07
CA LYS A 388 -8.76 -21.95 23.38
C LYS A 388 -8.04 -22.43 22.13
N GLU A 389 -8.74 -23.16 21.25
CA GLU A 389 -8.19 -23.60 19.96
C GLU A 389 -7.67 -22.41 19.14
N ALA A 390 -8.46 -21.33 19.00
CA ALA A 390 -8.06 -20.16 18.23
C ALA A 390 -6.83 -19.41 18.82
N ILE A 391 -6.74 -19.31 20.15
CA ILE A 391 -5.58 -18.72 20.85
C ILE A 391 -4.32 -19.57 20.63
N GLU A 392 -4.45 -20.90 20.66
CA GLU A 392 -3.33 -21.81 20.43
C GLU A 392 -2.76 -21.68 19.01
N TYR A 393 -3.63 -21.53 18.01
CA TYR A 393 -3.26 -21.27 16.61
C TYR A 393 -2.60 -19.90 16.40
N SER A 394 -2.97 -18.89 17.18
CA SER A 394 -2.43 -17.53 17.05
C SER A 394 -0.96 -17.46 17.48
N ARG A 395 -0.12 -16.76 16.70
CA ARG A 395 1.28 -16.50 17.10
C ARG A 395 1.34 -15.45 18.20
N THR A 396 0.43 -14.48 18.16
CA THR A 396 0.27 -13.45 19.19
C THR A 396 -0.54 -13.92 20.39
N LYS A 397 -0.96 -15.19 20.43
CA LYS A 397 -1.78 -15.80 21.49
C LYS A 397 -3.06 -15.01 21.78
N THR A 398 -3.70 -14.52 20.73
CA THR A 398 -4.94 -13.76 20.81
C THR A 398 -5.94 -14.19 19.75
N ALA A 399 -7.22 -14.14 20.10
CA ALA A 399 -8.33 -14.43 19.22
C ALA A 399 -9.30 -13.25 19.16
N ILE A 400 -10.02 -13.15 18.05
CA ILE A 400 -11.13 -12.21 17.88
C ILE A 400 -12.44 -12.98 17.85
N VAL A 401 -13.42 -12.47 18.60
CA VAL A 401 -14.80 -12.93 18.66
C VAL A 401 -15.67 -11.90 17.97
N GLU A 402 -16.48 -12.31 17.01
CA GLU A 402 -17.35 -11.43 16.22
C GLU A 402 -18.79 -11.95 16.20
N GLU A 403 -19.75 -11.04 16.05
CA GLU A 403 -21.12 -11.45 15.72
C GLU A 403 -21.17 -12.20 14.39
N PHE A 404 -21.90 -13.31 14.35
CA PHE A 404 -22.15 -14.01 13.10
C PHE A 404 -23.15 -13.22 12.25
N LYS A 405 -22.70 -12.73 11.09
CA LYS A 405 -23.58 -12.09 10.11
C LYS A 405 -24.03 -13.10 9.05
N ILE A 406 -25.32 -13.04 8.71
CA ILE A 406 -25.94 -13.88 7.68
C ILE A 406 -26.03 -13.06 6.39
N GLY A 407 -25.61 -13.62 5.27
CA GLY A 407 -25.71 -12.99 3.95
C GLY A 407 -24.79 -13.66 2.94
N ASP A 408 -24.68 -13.07 1.75
CA ASP A 408 -23.78 -13.53 0.70
C ASP A 408 -22.36 -13.04 0.97
N GLU A 409 -21.40 -13.98 0.92
CA GLU A 409 -19.97 -13.69 1.08
C GLU A 409 -19.41 -13.18 -0.26
N ILE A 410 -19.13 -11.88 -0.31
CA ILE A 410 -18.65 -11.16 -1.49
C ILE A 410 -17.19 -10.75 -1.30
N SER A 411 -16.43 -10.80 -2.40
CA SER A 411 -15.08 -10.28 -2.52
C SER A 411 -15.04 -9.23 -3.62
N ALA A 412 -14.79 -7.98 -3.26
CA ALA A 412 -14.72 -6.84 -4.16
C ALA A 412 -13.28 -6.35 -4.34
N ASP A 413 -12.88 -6.11 -5.58
CA ASP A 413 -11.53 -5.74 -5.99
C ASP A 413 -11.52 -4.29 -6.47
N PHE A 414 -10.52 -3.55 -5.99
CA PHE A 414 -10.30 -2.14 -6.27
C PHE A 414 -8.83 -1.88 -6.58
N TYR A 415 -8.58 -0.75 -7.22
CA TYR A 415 -7.29 -0.08 -7.17
C TYR A 415 -7.50 1.32 -6.59
N ILE A 416 -6.69 1.71 -5.61
CA ILE A 416 -6.71 3.07 -5.08
C ILE A 416 -5.78 3.92 -5.94
N GLU A 417 -6.31 4.88 -6.67
CA GLU A 417 -5.55 5.80 -7.55
C GLU A 417 -5.67 7.21 -6.97
N ASN A 418 -4.55 7.80 -6.52
CA ASN A 418 -4.51 9.15 -5.96
C ASN A 418 -5.56 9.36 -4.84
N GLY A 419 -5.70 8.38 -3.95
CA GLY A 419 -6.69 8.33 -2.87
C GLY A 419 -8.12 7.99 -3.30
N ILE A 420 -8.38 7.77 -4.59
CA ILE A 420 -9.70 7.47 -5.14
C ILE A 420 -9.85 5.97 -5.40
N ALA A 421 -10.89 5.35 -4.83
CA ALA A 421 -11.18 3.93 -5.05
C ALA A 421 -11.78 3.69 -6.44
N LYS A 422 -11.03 2.99 -7.31
CA LYS A 422 -11.46 2.54 -8.63
C LYS A 422 -11.99 1.12 -8.55
N TYR A 423 -13.29 0.95 -8.72
CA TYR A 423 -13.94 -0.37 -8.71
C TYR A 423 -13.52 -1.21 -9.93
N LEU A 424 -13.08 -2.45 -9.68
CA LEU A 424 -12.67 -3.38 -10.74
C LEU A 424 -13.67 -4.52 -10.89
N SER A 425 -13.98 -5.23 -9.80
CA SER A 425 -14.91 -6.36 -9.83
C SER A 425 -15.48 -6.69 -8.45
N ALA A 426 -16.57 -7.46 -8.43
CA ALA A 426 -17.08 -8.12 -7.23
C ALA A 426 -17.54 -9.53 -7.60
N THR A 427 -17.20 -10.51 -6.77
CA THR A 427 -17.52 -11.92 -6.99
C THR A 427 -17.92 -12.58 -5.68
N ASN A 428 -18.74 -13.62 -5.73
CA ASN A 428 -18.98 -14.49 -4.58
C ASN A 428 -18.03 -15.68 -4.61
N SER A 429 -17.84 -16.34 -3.47
CA SER A 429 -17.16 -17.65 -3.42
C SER A 429 -18.20 -18.74 -3.20
N PHE A 430 -18.18 -19.78 -4.03
CA PHE A 430 -18.99 -20.99 -3.81
C PHE A 430 -18.12 -22.15 -3.33
N LYS A 431 -18.68 -22.98 -2.46
CA LYS A 431 -17.98 -24.03 -1.70
C LYS A 431 -18.37 -25.41 -2.23
N ILE A 432 -17.51 -26.41 -2.03
CA ILE A 432 -17.82 -27.80 -2.39
C ILE A 432 -19.07 -28.25 -1.59
N PRO A 433 -20.13 -28.76 -2.25
CA PRO A 433 -21.32 -29.24 -1.56
C PRO A 433 -21.00 -30.41 -0.62
N ASN A 434 -21.77 -30.54 0.47
CA ASN A 434 -21.76 -31.71 1.36
C ASN A 434 -20.41 -32.04 2.04
N ARG A 435 -19.52 -31.06 2.21
CA ARG A 435 -18.33 -31.18 3.06
C ARG A 435 -18.42 -30.25 4.26
N ASN A 436 -18.00 -30.74 5.44
CA ASN A 436 -17.87 -29.92 6.66
C ASN A 436 -16.74 -28.88 6.56
N SER A 437 -15.94 -28.89 5.48
CA SER A 437 -14.85 -27.95 5.23
C SER A 437 -15.30 -26.75 4.38
N PHE A 438 -14.79 -25.56 4.68
CA PHE A 438 -15.05 -24.32 3.90
C PHE A 438 -14.26 -24.26 2.57
N THR A 439 -14.13 -25.40 1.88
CA THR A 439 -13.30 -25.52 0.68
C THR A 439 -13.92 -24.76 -0.48
N ILE A 440 -13.25 -23.71 -0.94
CA ILE A 440 -13.73 -22.87 -2.05
C ILE A 440 -13.53 -23.62 -3.37
N LEU A 441 -14.63 -23.86 -4.08
CA LEU A 441 -14.65 -24.49 -5.40
C LEU A 441 -14.46 -23.47 -6.53
N GLY A 442 -14.84 -22.21 -6.31
CA GLY A 442 -14.70 -21.19 -7.31
C GLY A 442 -15.37 -19.88 -6.94
N SER A 443 -15.45 -18.98 -7.92
CA SER A 443 -16.13 -17.69 -7.77
C SER A 443 -17.00 -17.37 -8.97
N SER A 444 -18.12 -16.66 -8.75
CA SER A 444 -19.05 -16.28 -9.83
C SER A 444 -19.22 -14.77 -9.95
N TYR A 445 -19.56 -14.34 -11.16
CA TYR A 445 -19.94 -12.97 -11.53
C TYR A 445 -21.13 -13.03 -12.50
N PRO A 446 -22.10 -12.08 -12.42
CA PRO A 446 -22.20 -10.95 -11.49
C PRO A 446 -22.90 -11.32 -10.17
N VAL A 447 -22.70 -10.50 -9.13
CA VAL A 447 -23.21 -10.79 -7.77
C VAL A 447 -23.76 -9.58 -7.01
N ILE A 448 -23.62 -8.37 -7.56
CA ILE A 448 -24.13 -7.14 -6.96
C ILE A 448 -24.83 -6.28 -8.01
N ASP A 449 -25.73 -5.41 -7.55
CA ASP A 449 -26.36 -4.36 -8.35
C ASP A 449 -25.61 -3.02 -8.28
N ASP A 450 -26.08 -2.01 -9.02
CA ASP A 450 -25.43 -0.69 -9.09
C ASP A 450 -25.50 0.07 -7.77
N ILE A 451 -26.58 -0.09 -6.97
CA ILE A 451 -26.73 0.57 -5.67
C ILE A 451 -25.72 0.00 -4.67
N GLN A 452 -25.55 -1.33 -4.66
CA GLN A 452 -24.55 -2.02 -3.85
C GLN A 452 -23.13 -1.64 -4.30
N LYS A 453 -22.89 -1.49 -5.61
CA LYS A 453 -21.61 -1.05 -6.15
C LYS A 453 -21.23 0.36 -5.66
N GLU A 454 -22.17 1.32 -5.68
CA GLU A 454 -21.91 2.68 -5.19
C GLU A 454 -21.54 2.70 -3.70
N LYS A 455 -22.26 1.94 -2.87
CA LYS A 455 -21.92 1.78 -1.45
C LYS A 455 -20.54 1.15 -1.23
N LEU A 456 -20.21 0.14 -2.03
CA LEU A 456 -18.90 -0.50 -2.00
C LEU A 456 -17.76 0.46 -2.36
N ILE A 457 -17.96 1.34 -3.35
CA ILE A 457 -16.98 2.38 -3.71
C ILE A 457 -16.77 3.34 -2.53
N LYS A 458 -17.85 3.76 -1.85
CA LYS A 458 -17.75 4.59 -0.64
C LYS A 458 -16.95 3.88 0.45
N ILE A 459 -17.29 2.63 0.78
CA ILE A 459 -16.59 1.83 1.80
C ILE A 459 -15.09 1.69 1.44
N ALA A 460 -14.77 1.44 0.17
CA ALA A 460 -13.38 1.36 -0.28
C ALA A 460 -12.62 2.69 -0.13
N GLY A 461 -13.28 3.83 -0.40
CA GLY A 461 -12.74 5.16 -0.14
C GLY A 461 -12.50 5.44 1.34
N ASP A 462 -13.46 5.08 2.20
CA ASP A 462 -13.37 5.22 3.66
C ASP A 462 -12.20 4.36 4.21
N ILE A 463 -12.04 3.12 3.71
CA ILE A 463 -10.88 2.25 4.03
C ILE A 463 -9.57 2.89 3.57
N ALA A 464 -9.52 3.39 2.34
CA ALA A 464 -8.29 3.99 1.80
C ALA A 464 -7.84 5.19 2.65
N MET A 465 -8.79 6.04 3.04
CA MET A 465 -8.53 7.18 3.90
C MET A 465 -8.06 6.75 5.31
N ALA A 466 -8.81 5.88 5.98
CA ALA A 466 -8.54 5.46 7.36
C ALA A 466 -7.18 4.73 7.51
N PHE A 467 -6.77 3.97 6.48
CA PHE A 467 -5.54 3.19 6.50
C PHE A 467 -4.38 3.85 5.75
N ASN A 468 -4.56 5.05 5.20
CA ASN A 468 -3.59 5.75 4.35
C ASN A 468 -3.12 4.87 3.18
N LEU A 469 -4.07 4.20 2.52
CA LEU A 469 -3.79 3.42 1.32
C LEU A 469 -3.85 4.35 0.11
N ASP A 470 -2.81 4.30 -0.72
CA ASP A 470 -2.77 5.06 -1.95
C ASP A 470 -1.93 4.35 -3.00
N ASN A 471 -2.36 4.46 -4.25
CA ASN A 471 -1.70 3.86 -5.41
C ASN A 471 -1.40 2.38 -5.19
N CYS A 472 -2.41 1.60 -4.79
CA CYS A 472 -2.25 0.18 -4.52
C CYS A 472 -3.53 -0.62 -4.81
N PRO A 473 -3.42 -1.93 -5.09
CA PRO A 473 -4.57 -2.82 -5.10
C PRO A 473 -5.23 -2.88 -3.72
N LEU A 474 -6.55 -3.06 -3.70
CA LEU A 474 -7.34 -3.30 -2.49
C LEU A 474 -8.37 -4.41 -2.76
N LEU A 475 -8.33 -5.47 -1.96
CA LEU A 475 -9.37 -6.50 -1.92
C LEU A 475 -10.17 -6.34 -0.63
N ILE A 476 -11.48 -6.24 -0.74
CA ILE A 476 -12.41 -6.18 0.39
C ILE A 476 -13.25 -7.45 0.41
N GLN A 477 -13.32 -8.12 1.56
CA GLN A 477 -14.20 -9.25 1.80
C GLN A 477 -15.31 -8.83 2.76
N LEU A 478 -16.56 -9.07 2.38
CA LEU A 478 -17.73 -8.59 3.11
C LEU A 478 -18.90 -9.56 3.00
N ILE A 479 -19.84 -9.42 3.95
CA ILE A 479 -21.15 -10.08 3.93
C ILE A 479 -22.18 -9.05 3.52
N ILE A 480 -23.01 -9.40 2.53
CA ILE A 480 -24.11 -8.57 2.05
C ILE A 480 -25.44 -9.24 2.34
N LYS A 481 -26.38 -8.51 2.95
CA LYS A 481 -27.77 -8.93 3.12
C LYS A 481 -28.70 -7.80 2.68
N GLY A 482 -29.23 -7.92 1.47
CA GLY A 482 -29.98 -6.83 0.83
C GLY A 482 -29.08 -5.60 0.67
N ASN A 483 -29.36 -4.55 1.46
CA ASN A 483 -28.65 -3.27 1.42
C ASN A 483 -27.62 -3.07 2.54
N GLU A 484 -27.53 -4.03 3.47
CA GLU A 484 -26.63 -4.02 4.61
C GLU A 484 -25.31 -4.69 4.22
N MET A 485 -24.19 -4.04 4.53
CA MET A 485 -22.84 -4.51 4.21
C MET A 485 -22.01 -4.58 5.48
N ASN A 486 -21.34 -5.70 5.71
CA ASN A 486 -20.46 -5.90 6.85
C ASN A 486 -19.09 -6.35 6.34
N VAL A 487 -18.08 -5.50 6.44
CA VAL A 487 -16.71 -5.84 6.06
C VAL A 487 -16.13 -6.85 7.06
N ILE A 488 -15.73 -8.01 6.55
CA ILE A 488 -15.09 -9.08 7.32
C ILE A 488 -13.61 -8.72 7.52
N GLU A 489 -12.91 -8.52 6.41
CA GLU A 489 -11.49 -8.16 6.33
C GLU A 489 -11.18 -7.58 4.94
N PHE A 490 -10.00 -7.01 4.78
CA PHE A 490 -9.50 -6.53 3.50
C PHE A 490 -7.97 -6.60 3.45
N SER A 491 -7.39 -6.43 2.28
CA SER A 491 -5.94 -6.49 2.09
C SER A 491 -5.48 -5.48 1.05
N ALA A 492 -4.37 -4.79 1.30
CA ALA A 492 -3.74 -3.83 0.37
C ALA A 492 -2.90 -4.52 -0.73
N ARG A 493 -3.48 -5.55 -1.36
CA ARG A 493 -2.90 -6.41 -2.41
C ARG A 493 -4.02 -7.10 -3.19
N MET A 494 -3.71 -7.65 -4.37
CA MET A 494 -4.68 -8.51 -5.09
C MET A 494 -5.01 -9.78 -4.32
N GLY A 495 -6.19 -10.37 -4.54
CA GLY A 495 -6.53 -11.69 -4.01
C GLY A 495 -5.71 -12.83 -4.61
N GLY A 496 -5.48 -13.89 -3.83
CA GLY A 496 -4.86 -15.13 -4.31
C GLY A 496 -5.81 -16.01 -5.14
N GLY A 497 -5.28 -17.11 -5.66
CA GLY A 497 -6.02 -18.01 -6.56
C GLY A 497 -6.12 -17.44 -7.97
N SER A 498 -5.07 -16.75 -8.42
CA SER A 498 -4.99 -16.19 -9.78
C SER A 498 -6.08 -15.17 -10.10
N LYS A 499 -6.57 -14.50 -9.03
CA LYS A 499 -7.60 -13.47 -9.11
C LYS A 499 -7.18 -12.27 -9.97
N TYR A 500 -5.87 -12.01 -10.10
CA TYR A 500 -5.36 -10.95 -10.97
C TYR A 500 -5.90 -11.08 -12.41
N LYS A 501 -6.04 -12.31 -12.92
CA LYS A 501 -6.57 -12.55 -14.26
C LYS A 501 -8.09 -12.48 -14.31
N LEU A 502 -8.78 -12.92 -13.26
CA LEU A 502 -10.21 -12.72 -13.12
C LEU A 502 -10.56 -11.22 -13.16
N ILE A 503 -9.79 -10.40 -12.43
CA ILE A 503 -9.93 -8.94 -12.45
C ILE A 503 -9.73 -8.40 -13.87
N GLU A 504 -8.65 -8.80 -14.54
CA GLU A 504 -8.36 -8.38 -15.92
C GLU A 504 -9.52 -8.72 -16.88
N VAL A 505 -10.04 -9.94 -16.80
CA VAL A 505 -11.15 -10.39 -17.66
C VAL A 505 -12.46 -9.68 -17.33
N LEU A 506 -12.72 -9.31 -16.08
CA LEU A 506 -13.95 -8.62 -15.71
C LEU A 506 -13.90 -7.12 -16.02
N SER A 507 -12.77 -6.47 -15.76
CA SER A 507 -12.63 -5.01 -15.75
C SER A 507 -11.81 -4.45 -16.91
N GLY A 508 -11.13 -5.30 -17.69
CA GLY A 508 -10.19 -4.90 -18.74
C GLY A 508 -8.87 -4.32 -18.20
N VAL A 509 -8.62 -4.39 -16.89
CA VAL A 509 -7.41 -3.83 -16.26
C VAL A 509 -6.46 -4.96 -15.90
N ASP A 510 -5.29 -5.00 -16.54
CA ASP A 510 -4.18 -5.86 -16.12
C ASP A 510 -3.59 -5.34 -14.80
N ILE A 511 -4.23 -5.72 -13.69
CA ILE A 511 -3.86 -5.27 -12.35
C ILE A 511 -2.47 -5.75 -11.93
N MET A 512 -1.99 -6.89 -12.45
CA MET A 512 -0.63 -7.36 -12.17
C MET A 512 0.39 -6.41 -12.80
N SER A 513 0.18 -6.04 -14.07
CA SER A 513 1.00 -5.04 -14.74
C SER A 513 0.98 -3.69 -14.03
N LYS A 514 -0.21 -3.24 -13.58
CA LYS A 514 -0.35 -1.99 -12.80
C LYS A 514 0.35 -2.07 -11.43
N TYR A 515 0.25 -3.20 -10.74
CA TYR A 515 1.00 -3.43 -9.52
C TYR A 515 2.52 -3.39 -9.78
N VAL A 516 2.99 -3.99 -10.87
CA VAL A 516 4.41 -3.93 -11.25
C VAL A 516 4.83 -2.49 -11.56
N ASP A 517 4.06 -1.74 -12.34
CA ASP A 517 4.29 -0.32 -12.57
C ASP A 517 4.46 0.42 -11.22
N ARG A 518 3.57 0.12 -10.27
CA ARG A 518 3.61 0.72 -8.93
C ARG A 518 4.88 0.45 -8.14
N ILE A 519 5.29 -0.82 -8.02
CA ILE A 519 6.48 -1.18 -7.22
C ILE A 519 7.79 -0.73 -7.86
N LEU A 520 7.78 -0.48 -9.17
CA LEU A 520 8.90 0.10 -9.91
C LEU A 520 8.87 1.65 -9.88
N GLY A 521 7.98 2.26 -9.09
CA GLY A 521 7.90 3.71 -8.90
C GLY A 521 7.12 4.48 -9.98
N SER A 522 6.35 3.78 -10.82
CA SER A 522 5.37 4.39 -11.72
C SER A 522 3.98 4.42 -11.09
N TYR A 523 3.09 5.26 -11.62
CA TYR A 523 1.78 5.49 -11.03
C TYR A 523 0.72 5.27 -12.10
N PRO A 524 0.13 4.07 -12.15
CA PRO A 524 -0.70 3.68 -13.26
C PRO A 524 -2.07 4.35 -13.18
N VAL A 525 -2.53 4.83 -14.34
CA VAL A 525 -3.93 5.24 -14.53
C VAL A 525 -4.80 3.99 -14.71
N ILE A 526 -5.95 3.97 -14.04
CA ILE A 526 -6.88 2.86 -13.96
C ILE A 526 -8.23 3.27 -14.58
N THR A 527 -8.54 2.65 -15.71
CA THR A 527 -9.77 2.91 -16.49
C THR A 527 -10.56 1.61 -16.65
N PRO A 528 -11.29 1.16 -15.62
CA PRO A 528 -12.00 -0.11 -15.67
C PRO A 528 -13.28 0.01 -16.51
N ALA A 529 -13.56 -1.03 -17.28
CA ALA A 529 -14.79 -1.16 -18.07
C ALA A 529 -15.29 -2.61 -18.02
N LYS A 530 -16.60 -2.81 -17.89
CA LYS A 530 -17.21 -4.14 -17.92
C LYS A 530 -16.91 -4.82 -19.27
N GLN A 531 -16.28 -5.98 -19.24
CA GLN A 531 -15.94 -6.74 -20.45
C GLN A 531 -16.91 -7.90 -20.73
N VAL A 532 -17.45 -8.53 -19.68
CA VAL A 532 -18.25 -9.76 -19.80
C VAL A 532 -19.55 -9.67 -19.02
N ASN A 533 -20.55 -10.47 -19.43
CA ASN A 533 -21.84 -10.57 -18.73
C ASN A 533 -21.81 -11.59 -17.61
N TYR A 534 -21.23 -12.77 -17.86
CA TYR A 534 -21.13 -13.86 -16.91
C TYR A 534 -19.71 -14.42 -16.90
N CYS A 535 -19.23 -14.77 -15.71
CA CYS A 535 -17.93 -15.36 -15.54
C CYS A 535 -17.92 -16.30 -14.32
N LYS A 536 -17.22 -17.43 -14.45
CA LYS A 536 -16.88 -18.31 -13.33
C LYS A 536 -15.40 -18.67 -13.37
N MET A 537 -14.73 -18.51 -12.22
CA MET A 537 -13.46 -19.18 -11.94
C MET A 537 -13.77 -20.48 -11.23
N ILE A 538 -13.23 -21.60 -11.69
CA ILE A 538 -13.45 -22.93 -11.13
C ILE A 538 -12.11 -23.55 -10.77
N TYR A 539 -12.05 -24.21 -9.62
CA TYR A 539 -10.88 -24.96 -9.17
C TYR A 539 -11.17 -26.45 -9.18
N SER A 540 -10.21 -27.23 -9.68
CA SER A 540 -10.27 -28.69 -9.64
C SER A 540 -9.57 -29.22 -8.39
N TYR A 541 -10.11 -30.32 -7.89
CA TYR A 541 -9.56 -31.11 -6.80
C TYR A 541 -9.39 -32.55 -7.27
N CYS A 542 -8.45 -33.27 -6.68
CA CYS A 542 -8.13 -34.63 -7.10
C CYS A 542 -8.29 -35.63 -5.95
N TYR A 543 -8.50 -36.89 -6.32
CA TYR A 543 -8.27 -38.04 -5.46
C TYR A 543 -6.76 -38.19 -5.17
N PRO A 544 -6.39 -38.90 -4.09
CA PRO A 544 -4.99 -39.10 -3.76
C PRO A 544 -4.21 -39.80 -4.87
N GLY A 545 -2.99 -39.35 -5.14
CA GLY A 545 -2.13 -39.88 -6.20
C GLY A 545 -0.89 -39.03 -6.42
N ILE A 546 0.04 -39.51 -7.24
CA ILE A 546 1.23 -38.74 -7.65
C ILE A 546 0.94 -38.18 -9.04
N LEU A 547 0.86 -36.85 -9.15
CA LEU A 547 0.54 -36.17 -10.40
C LEU A 547 1.61 -36.43 -11.46
N ASP A 548 1.21 -36.85 -12.67
CA ASP A 548 2.09 -36.90 -13.83
C ASP A 548 1.90 -35.67 -14.72
N HIS A 549 0.71 -35.49 -15.31
CA HIS A 549 0.38 -34.35 -16.17
C HIS A 549 -1.13 -34.07 -16.25
N ILE A 550 -1.52 -32.99 -16.95
CA ILE A 550 -2.91 -32.55 -17.13
C ILE A 550 -3.19 -32.43 -18.62
N GLU A 551 -4.32 -32.98 -19.09
CA GLU A 551 -4.74 -32.98 -20.49
C GLU A 551 -5.99 -32.12 -20.74
N GLY A 552 -6.26 -31.78 -22.00
CA GLY A 552 -7.47 -31.08 -22.46
C GLY A 552 -7.48 -29.55 -22.36
N LEU A 553 -6.59 -28.94 -21.56
CA LEU A 553 -6.61 -27.49 -21.29
C LEU A 553 -6.37 -26.62 -22.52
N GLU A 554 -5.33 -26.92 -23.29
CA GLU A 554 -4.97 -26.11 -24.47
C GLU A 554 -6.03 -26.17 -25.56
N GLU A 555 -6.61 -27.35 -25.80
CA GLU A 555 -7.69 -27.52 -26.76
C GLU A 555 -8.94 -26.72 -26.35
N LEU A 556 -9.33 -26.80 -25.08
CA LEU A 556 -10.46 -26.02 -24.55
C LEU A 556 -10.24 -24.52 -24.68
N LYS A 557 -9.00 -24.06 -24.47
CA LYS A 557 -8.62 -22.65 -24.61
C LYS A 557 -8.67 -22.20 -26.08
N GLN A 558 -8.12 -22.99 -26.99
CA GLN A 558 -8.16 -22.73 -28.44
C GLN A 558 -9.60 -22.67 -28.96
N ASN A 559 -10.46 -23.56 -28.46
CA ASN A 559 -11.88 -23.61 -28.80
C ASN A 559 -12.75 -22.59 -28.06
N LYS A 560 -12.15 -21.70 -27.24
CA LYS A 560 -12.85 -20.66 -26.46
C LYS A 560 -13.94 -21.21 -25.53
N ILE A 561 -13.75 -22.45 -25.06
CA ILE A 561 -14.56 -23.05 -24.01
C ILE A 561 -14.11 -22.54 -22.64
N ILE A 562 -12.80 -22.39 -22.46
CA ILE A 562 -12.20 -21.69 -21.33
C ILE A 562 -11.39 -20.49 -21.83
N ASP A 563 -11.31 -19.43 -21.03
CA ASP A 563 -10.58 -18.21 -21.36
C ASP A 563 -9.11 -18.28 -20.89
N GLU A 564 -8.88 -18.87 -19.72
CA GLU A 564 -7.56 -19.03 -19.13
C GLU A 564 -7.53 -20.20 -18.13
N TYR A 565 -6.34 -20.74 -17.86
CA TYR A 565 -6.15 -21.78 -16.84
C TYR A 565 -4.86 -21.58 -16.02
N PHE A 566 -4.80 -22.21 -14.86
CA PHE A 566 -3.73 -22.10 -13.88
C PHE A 566 -3.42 -23.46 -13.26
N VAL A 567 -2.18 -23.92 -13.44
CA VAL A 567 -1.72 -25.19 -12.85
C VAL A 567 -1.06 -24.89 -11.51
N TYR A 568 -1.59 -25.48 -10.43
CA TYR A 568 -1.12 -25.26 -9.06
C TYR A 568 -0.22 -26.38 -8.53
N LYS A 569 -0.30 -27.57 -9.15
CA LYS A 569 0.54 -28.74 -8.83
C LYS A 569 1.28 -29.20 -10.08
N THR A 570 2.53 -29.61 -9.93
CA THR A 570 3.40 -30.03 -11.03
C THR A 570 3.71 -31.52 -10.96
N LYS A 571 4.19 -32.09 -12.07
CA LYS A 571 4.65 -33.48 -12.16
C LYS A 571 5.50 -33.90 -10.96
N GLY A 572 5.20 -35.08 -10.40
CA GLY A 572 5.87 -35.68 -9.24
C GLY A 572 5.36 -35.19 -7.89
N MET A 573 4.45 -34.22 -7.83
CA MET A 573 3.83 -33.81 -6.56
C MET A 573 2.81 -34.86 -6.10
N GLU A 574 2.91 -35.25 -4.84
CA GLU A 574 1.91 -36.07 -4.17
C GLU A 574 0.69 -35.21 -3.81
N ILE A 575 -0.49 -35.67 -4.24
CA ILE A 575 -1.78 -35.18 -3.80
C ILE A 575 -2.29 -36.17 -2.76
N SER A 576 -2.46 -35.73 -1.51
CA SER A 576 -2.89 -36.59 -0.41
C SER A 576 -4.34 -36.35 0.02
N LYS A 577 -4.89 -35.16 -0.26
CA LYS A 577 -6.23 -34.74 0.17
C LYS A 577 -6.79 -33.59 -0.67
N SER A 578 -8.05 -33.22 -0.43
CA SER A 578 -8.80 -32.17 -1.14
C SER A 578 -9.61 -31.27 -0.18
N GLU A 579 -9.04 -30.88 0.96
CA GLU A 579 -9.79 -30.25 2.06
C GLU A 579 -9.66 -28.73 2.09
N THR A 580 -8.58 -28.19 1.53
CA THR A 580 -8.21 -26.77 1.65
C THR A 580 -7.88 -26.17 0.29
N SER A 581 -7.86 -24.84 0.21
CA SER A 581 -7.45 -24.13 -1.01
C SER A 581 -6.00 -24.43 -1.44
N GLY A 582 -5.14 -24.96 -0.56
CA GLY A 582 -3.78 -25.40 -0.91
C GLY A 582 -3.73 -26.75 -1.64
N ASP A 583 -4.87 -27.47 -1.68
CA ASP A 583 -5.00 -28.79 -2.29
C ASP A 583 -5.50 -28.72 -3.74
N ARG A 584 -5.73 -27.52 -4.27
CA ARG A 584 -6.12 -27.30 -5.67
C ARG A 584 -5.04 -27.84 -6.60
N SER A 585 -5.44 -28.58 -7.63
CA SER A 585 -4.55 -29.06 -8.70
C SER A 585 -4.51 -28.06 -9.87
N LEU A 586 -5.68 -27.54 -10.23
CA LEU A 586 -5.91 -26.69 -11.39
C LEU A 586 -6.96 -25.61 -11.06
N GLY A 587 -6.91 -24.49 -11.77
CA GLY A 587 -8.01 -23.54 -11.90
C GLY A 587 -8.24 -23.16 -13.35
N TYR A 588 -9.48 -22.87 -13.74
CA TYR A 588 -9.82 -22.39 -15.08
C TYR A 588 -10.96 -21.37 -15.05
N LEU A 589 -10.92 -20.47 -16.02
CA LEU A 589 -11.83 -19.34 -16.16
C LEU A 589 -12.76 -19.56 -17.34
N VAL A 590 -14.06 -19.34 -17.15
CA VAL A 590 -15.08 -19.45 -18.20
C VAL A 590 -15.93 -18.19 -18.24
N THR A 591 -16.01 -17.55 -19.40
CA THR A 591 -16.87 -16.42 -19.69
C THR A 591 -18.00 -16.76 -20.67
N ALA A 592 -19.11 -16.04 -20.54
CA ALA A 592 -20.27 -16.22 -21.39
C ALA A 592 -21.13 -14.96 -21.49
N THR A 593 -21.95 -14.93 -22.54
CA THR A 593 -22.96 -13.89 -22.78
C THR A 593 -24.29 -14.21 -22.07
N THR A 594 -24.62 -15.50 -21.92
CA THR A 594 -25.82 -16.01 -21.25
C THR A 594 -25.48 -17.02 -20.15
N LYS A 595 -26.43 -17.28 -19.23
CA LYS A 595 -26.24 -18.28 -18.17
C LYS A 595 -26.20 -19.70 -18.73
N GLU A 596 -26.93 -19.94 -19.80
CA GLU A 596 -27.04 -21.23 -20.49
C GLU A 596 -25.73 -21.58 -21.20
N GLU A 597 -25.14 -20.61 -21.90
CA GLU A 597 -23.82 -20.75 -22.51
C GLU A 597 -22.76 -21.05 -21.44
N LEU A 598 -22.79 -20.32 -20.31
CA LEU A 598 -21.85 -20.55 -19.20
C LEU A 598 -21.94 -21.98 -18.69
N LYS A 599 -23.16 -22.48 -18.41
CA LYS A 599 -23.38 -23.85 -17.93
C LYS A 599 -22.88 -24.88 -18.94
N HIS A 600 -23.15 -24.66 -20.23
CA HIS A 600 -22.71 -25.56 -21.28
C HIS A 600 -21.19 -25.65 -21.38
N LYS A 601 -20.49 -24.51 -21.40
CA LYS A 601 -19.02 -24.46 -21.43
C LYS A 601 -18.39 -25.13 -20.22
N ILE A 602 -18.94 -24.91 -19.03
CA ILE A 602 -18.46 -25.55 -17.80
C ILE A 602 -18.59 -27.08 -17.88
N ALA A 603 -19.73 -27.59 -18.35
CA ALA A 603 -19.94 -29.02 -18.50
C ALA A 603 -19.01 -29.65 -19.54
N LEU A 604 -18.70 -28.93 -20.64
CA LEU A 604 -17.71 -29.36 -21.61
C LEU A 604 -16.30 -29.38 -21.02
N ALA A 605 -15.92 -28.33 -20.28
CA ALA A 605 -14.61 -28.25 -19.64
C ALA A 605 -14.41 -29.38 -18.61
N ASP A 606 -15.39 -29.62 -17.74
CA ASP A 606 -15.34 -30.71 -16.75
C ASP A 606 -15.13 -32.07 -17.45
N LYS A 607 -15.93 -32.37 -18.49
CA LYS A 607 -15.82 -33.63 -19.24
C LYS A 607 -14.49 -33.82 -19.98
N SER A 608 -13.84 -32.73 -20.40
CA SER A 608 -12.67 -32.77 -21.27
C SER A 608 -11.33 -32.70 -20.52
N ILE A 609 -11.30 -32.15 -19.31
CA ILE A 609 -10.06 -32.02 -18.54
C ILE A 609 -9.78 -33.33 -17.82
N GLN A 610 -8.56 -33.83 -17.92
CA GLN A 610 -8.11 -35.00 -17.15
C GLN A 610 -6.84 -34.65 -16.37
N VAL A 611 -6.79 -35.06 -15.10
CA VAL A 611 -5.59 -34.92 -14.27
C VAL A 611 -5.04 -36.32 -14.05
N LEU A 612 -3.95 -36.67 -14.72
CA LEU A 612 -3.44 -38.04 -14.77
C LEU A 612 -2.34 -38.27 -13.72
N ASP A 613 -2.43 -39.39 -13.00
CA ASP A 613 -1.38 -39.86 -12.10
C ASP A 613 -0.26 -40.62 -12.86
N ILE A 614 0.81 -40.99 -12.16
CA ILE A 614 1.92 -41.78 -12.73
C ILE A 614 1.54 -43.19 -13.23
N CYS A 615 0.33 -43.65 -12.91
CA CYS A 615 -0.25 -44.90 -13.39
C CYS A 615 -1.19 -44.69 -14.59
N GLY A 616 -1.41 -43.44 -15.02
CA GLY A 616 -2.31 -43.08 -16.12
C GLY A 616 -3.79 -43.01 -15.74
N ASN A 617 -4.13 -43.00 -14.44
CA ASN A 617 -5.51 -42.85 -13.99
C ASN A 617 -5.90 -41.37 -13.92
N ASP A 618 -7.10 -41.03 -14.39
CA ASP A 618 -7.68 -39.71 -14.13
C ASP A 618 -8.12 -39.60 -12.67
N ILE A 619 -7.39 -38.79 -11.92
CA ILE A 619 -7.62 -38.53 -10.51
C ILE A 619 -8.40 -37.24 -10.27
N MET A 620 -8.85 -36.50 -11.30
CA MET A 620 -9.72 -35.34 -11.11
C MET A 620 -11.10 -35.73 -10.56
N ILE A 621 -11.58 -34.96 -9.58
CA ILE A 621 -12.95 -35.08 -9.08
C ILE A 621 -13.87 -34.27 -10.01
N HIS A 622 -14.58 -34.98 -10.88
CA HIS A 622 -15.54 -34.44 -11.83
C HIS A 622 -16.90 -34.09 -11.19
N ASN A 623 -17.68 -33.24 -11.88
CA ASN A 623 -19.06 -32.85 -11.53
C ASN A 623 -19.21 -32.14 -10.17
N LEU A 624 -18.27 -31.25 -9.83
CA LEU A 624 -18.34 -30.47 -8.58
C LEU A 624 -19.20 -29.19 -8.68
N VAL A 625 -19.42 -28.64 -9.88
CA VAL A 625 -19.94 -27.26 -10.12
C VAL A 625 -21.37 -27.23 -10.64
#